data_AF-A0A954YFP0-F1
#
_entry.id   AF-A0A954YFP0-F1
#
_cell.length_a   1.000
_cell.length_b   1.000
_cell.length_c   1.000
_cell.angle_alpha   90.00
_cell.angle_beta   90.00
_cell.angle_gamma   90.00
#
_symmetry.space_group_name_H-M   'P 1'
#
loop_
_entity.id
_entity.type
_entity.pdbx_description
1 polymer ?
#
loop_
_entity_poly.entity_id
_entity_poly.type
_entity_poly.pdbx_seq_one_letter_code
_entity_poly.pdbx_strand_id
1 'polypeptide(L)'
;MIELIEVSQQFAGTQALDRLSLRVAPGQTTVLIGPSGCGKSTVLRLVAGLLTPTAGEVRVASELLRADNLLALRRRMGYVIQEGGLFPHLKVERNVSLMARRLGWSQDSITQRIDALCALTHFPADLLTRYPAELSGGQRQRVSLMRALMLDPDILLFDEPLGALDPMVRFEVQQELKSVFETLQKTVLL
;
A
#
# COMPACT_ATOMS: atom_id res chain seq x y z
N MET A 1 -11.96 -8.58 -0.70
CA MET A 1 -12.11 -9.20 0.64
C MET A 1 -10.75 -9.65 1.13
N ILE A 2 -10.44 -9.41 2.39
CA ILE A 2 -9.25 -9.93 3.08
C ILE A 2 -9.74 -10.78 4.25
N GLU A 3 -9.14 -11.94 4.46
CA GLU A 3 -9.49 -12.82 5.57
C GLU A 3 -8.24 -13.47 6.15
N LEU A 4 -8.05 -13.35 7.45
CA LEU A 4 -7.07 -14.10 8.24
C LEU A 4 -7.85 -15.06 9.12
N ILE A 5 -7.48 -16.34 9.10
CA ILE A 5 -8.16 -17.42 9.81
C ILE A 5 -7.16 -18.04 10.78
N GLU A 6 -7.35 -17.77 12.08
CA GLU A 6 -6.53 -18.30 13.18
C GLU A 6 -5.02 -18.13 12.94
N VAL A 7 -4.63 -16.98 12.40
CA VAL A 7 -3.25 -16.74 11.96
C VAL A 7 -2.33 -16.49 13.14
N SER A 8 -1.28 -17.31 13.25
CA SER A 8 -0.18 -17.10 14.19
C SER A 8 1.10 -16.78 13.44
N GLN A 9 1.90 -15.88 13.99
CA GLN A 9 3.22 -15.53 13.48
C GLN A 9 4.24 -15.50 14.61
N GLN A 10 5.34 -16.22 14.43
CA GLN A 10 6.47 -16.23 15.35
C GLN A 10 7.77 -15.80 14.65
N PHE A 11 8.64 -15.13 15.38
CA PHE A 11 10.00 -14.76 14.95
C PHE A 11 10.99 -15.19 16.02
N ALA A 12 11.89 -16.13 15.69
CA ALA A 12 12.92 -16.61 16.60
C ALA A 12 12.40 -16.97 18.03
N GLY A 13 11.22 -17.59 18.11
CA GLY A 13 10.58 -17.98 19.37
C GLY A 13 9.68 -16.92 20.01
N THR A 14 9.72 -15.66 19.54
CA THR A 14 8.81 -14.60 20.00
C THR A 14 7.51 -14.64 19.21
N GLN A 15 6.38 -14.77 19.90
CA GLN A 15 5.06 -14.75 19.28
C GLN A 15 4.63 -13.31 18.98
N ALA A 16 4.56 -12.96 17.70
CA ALA A 16 4.13 -11.64 17.23
C ALA A 16 2.61 -11.57 17.00
N LEU A 17 1.99 -12.69 16.62
CA LEU A 17 0.54 -12.86 16.50
C LEU A 17 0.14 -14.23 17.06
N ASP A 18 -0.94 -14.28 17.84
CA ASP A 18 -1.53 -15.52 18.35
C ASP A 18 -2.97 -15.66 17.83
N ARG A 19 -3.20 -16.64 16.94
CA ARG A 19 -4.53 -17.05 16.46
C ARG A 19 -5.43 -15.88 16.08
N LEU A 20 -4.89 -14.94 15.31
CA LEU A 20 -5.64 -13.78 14.85
C LEU A 20 -6.62 -14.18 13.75
N SER A 21 -7.91 -13.95 14.01
CA SER A 21 -8.97 -14.04 13.01
C SER A 21 -9.50 -12.64 12.69
N LEU A 22 -9.43 -12.24 11.41
CA LEU A 22 -9.82 -10.91 10.93
C LEU A 22 -10.46 -11.02 9.56
N ARG A 23 -11.59 -10.34 9.35
CA ARG A 23 -12.26 -10.26 8.05
C ARG A 23 -12.50 -8.81 7.66
N VAL A 24 -12.06 -8.43 6.46
CA VAL A 24 -12.27 -7.12 5.86
C VAL A 24 -13.14 -7.26 4.61
N ALA A 25 -14.31 -6.63 4.64
CA ALA A 25 -15.25 -6.67 3.53
C ALA A 25 -14.72 -5.88 2.32
N PRO A 26 -15.10 -6.27 1.08
CA PRO A 26 -14.78 -5.47 -0.10
C PRO A 26 -15.28 -4.02 0.02
N GLY A 27 -14.47 -3.06 -0.43
CA GLY A 27 -14.83 -1.64 -0.46
C GLY A 27 -14.90 -0.96 0.91
N GLN A 28 -14.49 -1.65 1.98
CA GLN A 28 -14.42 -1.11 3.33
C GLN A 28 -13.02 -0.61 3.65
N THR A 29 -12.95 0.49 4.41
CA THR A 29 -11.74 0.94 5.09
C THR A 29 -11.72 0.39 6.52
N THR A 30 -10.71 -0.41 6.83
CA THR A 30 -10.48 -0.99 8.16
C THR A 30 -9.16 -0.48 8.72
N VAL A 31 -9.19 0.01 9.97
CA VAL A 31 -8.02 0.57 10.67
C VAL A 31 -7.61 -0.37 11.81
N LEU A 32 -6.35 -0.78 11.83
CA LEU A 32 -5.69 -1.53 12.90
C LEU A 32 -5.06 -0.52 13.88
N ILE A 33 -5.62 -0.44 15.08
CA ILE A 33 -5.13 0.45 16.14
C ILE A 33 -4.49 -0.39 17.23
N GLY A 34 -3.31 0.03 17.70
CA GLY A 34 -2.65 -0.58 18.83
C GLY A 34 -1.25 0.00 19.07
N PRO A 35 -0.63 -0.28 20.24
CA PRO A 35 0.70 0.21 20.59
C PRO A 35 1.79 -0.14 19.57
N SER A 36 2.93 0.54 19.63
CA SER A 36 4.09 0.14 18.84
C SER A 36 4.50 -1.30 19.20
N GLY A 37 4.85 -2.10 18.18
CA GLY A 37 5.24 -3.50 18.36
C GLY A 37 4.09 -4.51 18.54
N CYS A 38 2.82 -4.10 18.54
CA CYS A 38 1.68 -5.03 18.73
C CYS A 38 1.33 -5.89 17.49
N GLY A 39 2.14 -5.88 16.44
CA GLY A 39 1.97 -6.75 15.27
C GLY A 39 1.17 -6.18 14.08
N LYS A 40 0.81 -4.89 14.06
CA LYS A 40 0.08 -4.26 12.93
C LYS A 40 0.78 -4.46 11.58
N SER A 41 2.06 -4.08 11.50
CA SER A 41 2.87 -4.26 10.30
C SER A 41 3.05 -5.74 9.95
N THR A 42 3.04 -6.64 10.95
CA THR A 42 3.06 -8.09 10.73
C THR A 42 1.80 -8.55 10.00
N VAL A 43 0.62 -8.08 10.41
CA VAL A 43 -0.66 -8.37 9.73
C VAL A 43 -0.61 -7.89 8.27
N LEU A 44 -0.19 -6.65 8.04
CA LEU A 44 -0.09 -6.09 6.69
C LEU A 44 0.86 -6.90 5.79
N ARG A 45 2.03 -7.29 6.32
CA ARG A 45 3.02 -8.09 5.59
C ARG A 45 2.53 -9.51 5.30
N LEU A 46 1.73 -10.10 6.18
CA LEU A 46 1.06 -11.39 5.94
C LEU A 46 0.04 -11.26 4.80
N VAL A 47 -0.80 -10.22 4.82
CA VAL A 47 -1.79 -9.94 3.74
C VAL A 47 -1.10 -9.67 2.40
N ALA A 48 0.02 -8.93 2.40
CA ALA A 48 0.83 -8.69 1.20
C ALA A 48 1.60 -9.95 0.73
N GLY A 49 1.55 -11.05 1.49
CA GLY A 49 2.30 -12.27 1.27
C GLY A 49 3.81 -12.07 1.35
N LEU A 50 4.29 -11.06 2.07
CA LEU A 50 5.70 -10.84 2.37
C LEU A 50 6.19 -11.75 3.50
N LEU A 51 5.26 -12.28 4.29
CA LEU A 51 5.48 -13.29 5.31
C LEU A 51 4.56 -14.48 5.03
N THR A 52 5.05 -15.67 5.37
CA THR A 52 4.22 -16.87 5.45
C THR A 52 3.82 -17.07 6.91
N PRO A 53 2.52 -17.25 7.21
CA PRO A 53 2.07 -17.50 8.58
C PRO A 53 2.71 -18.77 9.14
N THR A 54 3.06 -18.78 10.41
CA THR A 54 3.54 -19.99 11.10
C THR A 54 2.42 -21.00 11.34
N ALA A 55 1.18 -20.53 11.48
CA ALA A 55 -0.04 -21.34 11.52
C ALA A 55 -1.24 -20.50 11.04
N GLY A 56 -2.33 -21.18 10.64
CA GLY A 56 -3.51 -20.53 10.09
C GLY A 56 -3.40 -20.21 8.60
N GLU A 57 -4.37 -19.47 8.07
CA GLU A 57 -4.48 -19.17 6.64
C GLU A 57 -4.74 -17.69 6.39
N VAL A 58 -4.17 -17.16 5.29
CA VAL A 58 -4.46 -15.82 4.79
C VAL A 58 -5.13 -15.95 3.42
N ARG A 59 -6.29 -15.34 3.25
CA ARG A 59 -7.03 -15.30 1.99
C ARG A 59 -7.20 -13.86 1.52
N VAL A 60 -6.99 -13.64 0.24
CA VAL A 60 -7.15 -12.33 -0.40
C VAL A 60 -7.92 -12.49 -1.69
N ALA A 61 -8.91 -11.62 -1.90
CA ALA A 61 -9.87 -11.73 -3.02
C ALA A 61 -10.54 -13.12 -3.09
N SER A 62 -10.82 -13.70 -1.92
CA SER A 62 -11.37 -15.05 -1.74
C SER A 62 -10.46 -16.20 -2.21
N GLU A 63 -9.20 -15.92 -2.52
CA GLU A 63 -8.18 -16.90 -2.86
C GLU A 63 -7.24 -17.13 -1.68
N LEU A 64 -6.90 -18.38 -1.39
CA LEU A 64 -5.89 -18.71 -0.39
C LEU A 64 -4.51 -18.29 -0.89
N LEU A 65 -3.77 -17.53 -0.08
CA LEU A 65 -2.46 -17.01 -0.45
C LEU A 65 -1.42 -18.14 -0.45
N ARG A 66 -0.87 -18.42 -1.64
CA ARG A 66 0.09 -19.50 -1.90
C ARG A 66 1.20 -19.01 -2.82
N ALA A 67 2.31 -19.73 -2.88
CA ALA A 67 3.48 -19.30 -3.65
C ALA A 67 3.21 -19.19 -5.17
N ASP A 68 2.30 -20.00 -5.70
CA ASP A 68 1.92 -20.07 -7.11
C ASP A 68 1.01 -18.90 -7.56
N ASN A 69 0.10 -18.41 -6.70
CA ASN A 69 -0.79 -17.29 -7.01
C ASN A 69 -0.31 -15.92 -6.49
N LEU A 70 0.74 -15.88 -5.66
CA LEU A 70 1.22 -14.68 -4.97
C LEU A 70 1.51 -13.50 -5.90
N LEU A 71 2.13 -13.74 -7.05
CA LEU A 71 2.44 -12.67 -8.00
C LEU A 71 1.19 -12.06 -8.64
N ALA A 72 0.18 -12.89 -8.91
CA ALA A 72 -1.10 -12.42 -9.46
C ALA A 72 -1.86 -11.59 -8.42
N LEU A 73 -1.92 -12.08 -7.17
CA LEU A 73 -2.57 -11.36 -6.07
C LEU A 73 -1.88 -10.03 -5.76
N ARG A 74 -0.54 -9.97 -5.74
CA ARG A 74 0.20 -8.72 -5.51
C ARG A 74 -0.04 -7.66 -6.57
N ARG A 75 -0.37 -8.02 -7.81
CA ARG A 75 -0.74 -7.04 -8.85
C ARG A 75 -2.09 -6.37 -8.59
N ARG A 76 -2.94 -7.02 -7.77
CA ARG A 76 -4.25 -6.51 -7.33
C ARG A 76 -4.17 -5.79 -5.97
N MET A 77 -2.95 -5.61 -5.44
CA MET A 77 -2.69 -4.94 -4.17
C MET A 77 -1.77 -3.73 -4.39
N GLY A 78 -2.14 -2.59 -3.84
CA GLY A 78 -1.24 -1.47 -3.63
C GLY A 78 -0.72 -1.51 -2.20
N TYR A 79 0.60 -1.43 -2.00
CA TYR A 79 1.20 -1.39 -0.67
C TYR A 79 1.99 -0.10 -0.47
N VAL A 80 1.51 0.73 0.44
CA VAL A 80 2.18 1.95 0.90
C VAL A 80 2.94 1.58 2.18
N ILE A 81 4.25 1.40 2.03
CA ILE A 81 5.12 1.06 3.16
C ILE A 81 5.51 2.31 3.96
N GLN A 82 5.95 2.07 5.19
CA GLN A 82 6.54 3.09 6.07
C GLN A 82 7.69 3.83 5.33
N GLU A 83 7.73 5.16 5.46
CA GLU A 83 8.68 6.06 4.77
C GLU A 83 8.54 6.09 3.22
N GLY A 84 7.47 5.51 2.68
CA GLY A 84 7.12 5.58 1.26
C GLY A 84 7.90 4.64 0.35
N GLY A 85 9.05 4.10 0.78
CA GLY A 85 9.78 3.06 0.05
C GLY A 85 10.16 3.42 -1.38
N LEU A 86 10.35 4.70 -1.68
CA LEU A 86 10.67 5.18 -3.02
C LEU A 86 12.10 4.80 -3.39
N PHE A 87 12.31 4.41 -4.65
CA PHE A 87 13.65 4.13 -5.17
C PHE A 87 14.40 5.46 -5.35
N PRO A 88 15.48 5.71 -4.59
CA PRO A 88 16.12 7.03 -4.53
C PRO A 88 16.82 7.42 -5.85
N HIS A 89 17.22 6.43 -6.64
CA HIS A 89 17.90 6.58 -7.92
C HIS A 89 16.93 6.72 -9.11
N LEU A 90 15.62 6.63 -8.87
CA LEU A 90 14.59 6.81 -9.91
C LEU A 90 13.88 8.14 -9.70
N LYS A 91 13.59 8.83 -10.81
CA LYS A 91 12.69 10.00 -10.79
C LYS A 91 11.28 9.60 -10.38
N VAL A 92 10.46 10.55 -9.96
CA VAL A 92 9.07 10.32 -9.53
C VAL A 92 8.27 9.56 -10.59
N GLU A 93 8.31 10.00 -11.85
CA GLU A 93 7.62 9.33 -12.98
C GLU A 93 7.98 7.84 -13.06
N ARG A 94 9.26 7.51 -12.89
CA ARG A 94 9.77 6.13 -12.93
C ARG A 94 9.46 5.34 -11.68
N ASN A 95 9.42 5.98 -10.51
CA ASN A 95 8.97 5.37 -9.27
C ASN A 95 7.51 4.91 -9.40
N VAL A 96 6.63 5.79 -9.87
CA VAL A 96 5.19 5.50 -10.02
C VAL A 96 4.95 4.46 -11.11
N SER A 97 5.60 4.59 -12.27
CA SER A 97 5.37 3.71 -13.43
C SER A 97 6.14 2.38 -13.42
N LEU A 98 7.00 2.12 -12.42
CA LEU A 98 7.93 0.98 -12.42
C LEU A 98 7.26 -0.35 -12.79
N MET A 99 6.14 -0.68 -12.14
CA MET A 99 5.45 -1.94 -12.38
C MET A 99 4.65 -1.93 -13.69
N ALA A 100 4.04 -0.81 -14.08
CA ALA A 100 3.34 -0.70 -15.37
C ALA A 100 4.31 -0.93 -16.53
N ARG A 101 5.52 -0.34 -16.46
CA ARG A 101 6.61 -0.57 -17.43
C ARG A 101 7.05 -2.03 -17.46
N ARG A 102 7.22 -2.65 -16.28
CA ARG A 102 7.58 -4.08 -16.18
C ARG A 102 6.51 -4.99 -16.80
N LEU A 103 5.25 -4.60 -16.75
CA LEU A 103 4.12 -5.33 -17.35
C LEU A 103 3.91 -4.99 -18.83
N GLY A 104 4.76 -4.14 -19.43
CA GLY A 104 4.71 -3.83 -20.86
C GLY A 104 3.61 -2.84 -21.24
N TRP A 105 3.13 -2.00 -20.33
CA TRP A 105 2.20 -0.93 -20.69
C TRP A 105 2.83 0.03 -21.71
N SER A 106 2.01 0.53 -22.65
CA SER A 106 2.45 1.54 -23.61
C SER A 106 2.84 2.84 -22.88
N GLN A 107 3.72 3.63 -23.50
CA GLN A 107 4.12 4.91 -22.93
C GLN A 107 2.92 5.86 -22.80
N ASP A 108 1.99 5.84 -23.74
CA ASP A 108 0.77 6.68 -23.71
C ASP A 108 -0.14 6.28 -22.55
N SER A 109 -0.37 4.98 -22.33
CA SER A 109 -1.15 4.48 -21.19
C SER A 109 -0.51 4.85 -19.85
N ILE A 110 0.83 4.82 -19.76
CA ILE A 110 1.55 5.23 -18.56
C ILE A 110 1.37 6.73 -18.31
N THR A 111 1.57 7.57 -19.33
CA THR A 111 1.41 9.02 -19.23
C THR A 111 0.00 9.38 -18.78
N GLN A 112 -1.03 8.84 -19.45
CA GLN A 112 -2.43 9.09 -19.10
C GLN A 112 -2.75 8.65 -17.67
N ARG A 113 -2.22 7.49 -17.22
CA ARG A 113 -2.44 7.02 -15.85
C ARG A 113 -1.73 7.92 -14.84
N ILE A 114 -0.51 8.37 -15.11
CA ILE A 114 0.21 9.30 -14.23
C ILE A 114 -0.56 10.62 -14.11
N ASP A 115 -1.07 11.17 -15.20
CA ASP A 115 -1.83 12.43 -15.18
C ASP A 115 -3.08 12.30 -14.31
N ALA A 116 -3.83 11.20 -14.44
CA ALA A 116 -4.98 10.91 -13.59
C ALA A 116 -4.60 10.78 -12.11
N LEU A 117 -3.46 10.15 -11.81
CA LEU A 117 -2.96 10.00 -10.44
C LEU A 117 -2.45 11.33 -9.85
N CYS A 118 -1.82 12.19 -10.66
CA CYS A 118 -1.45 13.55 -10.26
C CYS A 118 -2.68 14.36 -9.89
N ALA A 119 -3.73 14.31 -10.72
CA ALA A 119 -5.00 14.97 -10.44
C ALA A 119 -5.66 14.43 -9.15
N LEU A 120 -5.74 13.11 -8.99
CA LEU A 120 -6.33 12.46 -7.82
C LEU A 120 -5.61 12.82 -6.51
N THR A 121 -4.29 12.97 -6.56
CA THR A 121 -3.44 13.19 -5.37
C THR A 121 -3.00 14.64 -5.22
N HIS A 122 -3.48 15.55 -6.07
CA HIS A 122 -3.04 16.94 -6.14
C HIS A 122 -1.50 17.08 -6.24
N PHE A 123 -0.84 16.14 -6.94
CA PHE A 123 0.60 16.15 -7.12
C PHE A 123 1.01 17.06 -8.30
N PRO A 124 1.92 18.03 -8.11
CA PRO A 124 2.36 18.93 -9.18
C PRO A 124 3.12 18.19 -10.28
N ALA A 125 2.66 18.29 -11.52
CA ALA A 125 3.22 17.55 -12.66
C ALA A 125 4.68 17.93 -12.98
N ASP A 126 5.09 19.17 -12.67
CA ASP A 126 6.47 19.66 -12.83
C ASP A 126 7.48 18.94 -11.91
N LEU A 127 6.99 18.31 -10.84
CA LEU A 127 7.82 17.53 -9.91
C LEU A 127 8.03 16.08 -10.37
N LEU A 128 7.38 15.62 -11.45
CA LEU A 128 7.53 14.25 -11.96
C LEU A 128 8.98 13.92 -12.39
N THR A 129 9.75 14.94 -12.76
CA THR A 129 11.15 14.79 -13.17
C THR A 129 12.16 14.85 -12.03
N ARG A 130 11.70 15.05 -10.78
CA ARG A 130 12.54 15.12 -9.57
C ARG A 130 12.85 13.74 -9.02
N TYR A 131 13.89 13.67 -8.20
CA TYR A 131 14.22 12.52 -7.36
C TYR A 131 13.53 12.62 -5.99
N PRO A 132 13.28 11.49 -5.28
CA PRO A 132 12.64 11.50 -3.97
C PRO A 132 13.29 12.39 -2.91
N ALA A 133 14.61 12.57 -2.99
CA ALA A 133 15.37 13.43 -2.07
C ALA A 133 15.06 14.93 -2.25
N GLU A 134 14.54 15.33 -3.43
CA GLU A 134 14.18 16.72 -3.75
C GLU A 134 12.73 17.06 -3.34
N LEU A 135 12.00 16.09 -2.77
CA LEU A 135 10.60 16.25 -2.38
C LEU A 135 10.45 16.51 -0.88
N SER A 136 9.35 17.18 -0.50
CA SER A 136 8.90 17.21 0.90
C SER A 136 8.39 15.84 1.37
N GLY A 137 8.23 15.66 2.68
CA GLY A 137 7.65 14.42 3.24
C GLY A 137 6.25 14.12 2.69
N GLY A 138 5.37 15.13 2.66
CA GLY A 138 4.02 14.99 2.10
C GLY A 138 4.03 14.71 0.59
N GLN A 139 4.98 15.28 -0.17
CA GLN A 139 5.13 14.97 -1.59
C GLN A 139 5.61 13.52 -1.79
N ARG A 140 6.57 13.03 -1.02
CA ARG A 140 6.99 11.60 -1.06
C ARG A 140 5.82 10.67 -0.75
N GLN A 141 4.97 11.04 0.22
CA GLN A 141 3.80 10.26 0.58
C GLN A 141 2.79 10.16 -0.58
N ARG A 142 2.52 11.28 -1.27
CA ARG A 142 1.68 11.30 -2.48
C ARG A 142 2.26 10.43 -3.59
N VAL A 143 3.56 10.50 -3.83
CA VAL A 143 4.22 9.62 -4.81
C VAL A 143 4.09 8.14 -4.42
N SER A 144 4.22 7.80 -3.14
CA SER A 144 4.02 6.43 -2.65
C SER A 144 2.59 5.94 -2.90
N LEU A 145 1.60 6.79 -2.65
CA LEU A 145 0.19 6.52 -2.93
C LEU A 145 -0.05 6.33 -4.44
N MET A 146 0.45 7.25 -5.28
CA MET A 146 0.34 7.14 -6.74
C MET A 146 0.94 5.81 -7.24
N ARG A 147 2.11 5.44 -6.72
CA ARG A 147 2.76 4.16 -7.06
C ARG A 147 1.91 2.96 -6.65
N ALA A 148 1.34 2.98 -5.45
CA ALA A 148 0.44 1.93 -4.98
C ALA A 148 -0.82 1.82 -5.85
N LEU A 149 -1.32 2.94 -6.38
CA LEU A 149 -2.50 3.02 -7.23
C LEU A 149 -2.23 2.80 -8.73
N MET A 150 -0.95 2.70 -9.15
CA MET A 150 -0.59 2.67 -10.58
C MET A 150 -1.33 1.58 -11.36
N LEU A 151 -1.40 0.37 -10.81
CA LEU A 151 -2.04 -0.78 -11.44
C LEU A 151 -3.55 -0.89 -11.17
N ASP A 152 -4.16 0.15 -10.59
CA ASP A 152 -5.56 0.17 -10.18
C ASP A 152 -5.98 -1.02 -9.28
N PRO A 153 -5.26 -1.28 -8.18
CA PRO A 153 -5.51 -2.46 -7.35
C PRO A 153 -6.91 -2.42 -6.71
N ASP A 154 -7.41 -3.61 -6.34
CA ASP A 154 -8.67 -3.77 -5.59
C ASP A 154 -8.49 -3.50 -4.09
N ILE A 155 -7.25 -3.66 -3.62
CA ILE A 155 -6.87 -3.64 -2.21
C ILE A 155 -5.72 -2.67 -2.01
N LEU A 156 -5.83 -1.83 -0.99
CA LEU A 156 -4.76 -0.95 -0.54
C LEU A 156 -4.36 -1.32 0.89
N LEU A 157 -3.06 -1.50 1.08
CA LEU A 157 -2.43 -1.75 2.37
C LEU A 157 -1.59 -0.53 2.73
N PHE A 158 -1.74 0.00 3.93
CA PHE A 158 -0.97 1.14 4.40
C PHE A 158 -0.26 0.82 5.72
N ASP A 159 1.06 0.85 5.72
CA ASP A 159 1.88 0.62 6.91
C ASP A 159 2.41 1.96 7.43
N GLU A 160 1.77 2.49 8.48
CA GLU A 160 2.08 3.78 9.11
C GLU A 160 2.29 4.94 8.10
N PRO A 161 1.33 5.18 7.18
CA PRO A 161 1.53 6.10 6.05
C PRO A 161 1.70 7.57 6.45
N LEU A 162 1.39 7.92 7.69
CA LEU A 162 1.45 9.28 8.20
C LEU A 162 2.45 9.46 9.34
N GLY A 163 3.20 8.41 9.71
CA GLY A 163 4.04 8.41 10.91
C GLY A 163 5.23 9.36 10.84
N ALA A 164 5.76 9.62 9.65
CA ALA A 164 6.96 10.44 9.43
C ALA A 164 6.65 11.90 9.02
N LEU A 165 5.39 12.34 9.11
CA LEU A 165 4.96 13.68 8.72
C LEU A 165 4.83 14.59 9.95
N ASP A 166 5.14 15.88 9.77
CA ASP A 166 4.83 16.88 10.80
C ASP A 166 3.31 16.99 11.01
N PRO A 167 2.85 17.45 12.20
CA PRO A 167 1.43 17.42 12.54
C PRO A 167 0.50 18.15 11.56
N MET A 168 0.96 19.25 10.97
CA MET A 168 0.16 20.06 10.05
C MET A 168 0.01 19.34 8.70
N VAL A 169 1.12 18.90 8.11
CA VAL A 169 1.11 18.13 6.86
C VAL A 169 0.38 16.79 7.05
N ARG A 170 0.52 16.16 8.21
CA ARG A 170 -0.21 14.93 8.54
C ARG A 170 -1.72 15.12 8.45
N PHE A 171 -2.24 16.22 9.01
CA PHE A 171 -3.68 16.51 8.97
C PHE A 171 -4.17 16.71 7.53
N GLU A 172 -3.43 17.50 6.73
CA GLU A 172 -3.76 17.74 5.32
C GLU A 172 -3.78 16.44 4.50
N VAL A 173 -2.70 15.64 4.58
CA VAL A 173 -2.61 14.37 3.85
C VAL A 173 -3.67 13.37 4.32
N GLN A 174 -4.06 13.40 5.60
CA GLN A 174 -5.14 12.57 6.12
C GLN A 174 -6.50 12.92 5.49
N GLN A 175 -6.82 14.20 5.32
CA GLN A 175 -8.06 14.63 4.65
C GLN A 175 -8.06 14.22 3.17
N GLU A 176 -6.93 14.37 2.49
CA GLU A 176 -6.78 13.93 1.10
C GLU A 176 -6.96 12.42 0.96
N LEU A 177 -6.30 11.61 1.81
CA LEU A 177 -6.46 10.15 1.78
C LEU A 177 -7.91 9.73 1.99
N LYS A 178 -8.62 10.39 2.91
CA LYS A 178 -10.04 10.14 3.13
C LYS A 178 -10.85 10.38 1.86
N SER A 179 -10.65 11.52 1.19
CA SER A 179 -11.31 11.85 -0.08
C SER A 179 -10.99 10.82 -1.18
N VAL A 180 -9.72 10.40 -1.28
CA VAL A 180 -9.30 9.36 -2.24
C VAL A 180 -9.99 8.02 -1.94
N PHE A 181 -10.08 7.60 -0.68
CA PHE A 181 -10.73 6.34 -0.32
C PHE A 181 -12.23 6.36 -0.59
N GLU A 182 -12.90 7.48 -0.29
CA GLU A 182 -14.33 7.69 -0.60
C GLU A 182 -14.59 7.64 -2.12
N THR A 183 -13.68 8.21 -2.92
CA THR A 183 -13.80 8.25 -4.38
C THR A 183 -13.56 6.88 -5.02
N LEU A 184 -12.55 6.14 -4.58
CA LEU A 184 -12.12 4.92 -5.29
C LEU A 184 -12.87 3.65 -4.85
N GLN A 185 -13.56 3.67 -3.71
CA GLN A 185 -14.28 2.51 -3.13
C GLN A 185 -13.47 1.21 -3.12
N LYS A 186 -12.14 1.31 -2.94
CA LYS A 186 -11.25 0.15 -2.81
C LYS A 186 -11.33 -0.43 -1.40
N THR A 187 -10.89 -1.67 -1.24
CA THR A 187 -10.73 -2.27 0.09
C THR A 187 -9.46 -1.71 0.72
N VAL A 188 -9.54 -1.08 1.89
CA VAL A 188 -8.37 -0.48 2.57
C VAL A 188 -8.12 -1.15 3.91
N LEU A 189 -6.88 -1.54 4.17
CA LEU A 189 -6.40 -1.99 5.48
C LEU A 189 -5.18 -1.13 5.87
N LEU A 190 -5.28 -0.41 6.99
CA LEU A 190 -4.25 0.51 7.49
C LEU A 190 -4.02 0.38 8.99
#